data_AF-A0A523Y6Q5-F1
#
_entry.id   AF-A0A523Y6Q5-F1
#
_cell.length_a   1.000
_cell.length_b   1.000
_cell.length_c   1.000
_cell.angle_alpha   90.00
_cell.angle_beta   90.00
_cell.angle_gamma   90.00
#
_symmetry.space_group_name_H-M   'P 1'
#
loop_
_entity.id
_entity.type
_entity.pdbx_description
1 polymer ?
#
loop_
_entity_poly.entity_id
_entity_poly.type
_entity_poly.pdbx_seq_one_letter_code
_entity_poly.pdbx_strand_id
1 'polypeptide(L)'
;MTSDNIEKMIKLSLGGYKNKEIATLLNISADTISYNLLRNNIRQHRKRGSIKNKKLYDVWREMKQRCFNKNHKSYKYYGAKNIKVCDEWINDYTSFENWALQNGYKNTLTIDRIANDGDYELSNCQWITQREQILKQDRFSYRLKDNK
;
A
#
# COMPACT_ATOMS: atom_id res chain seq x y z
N MET A 1 26.88 -0.22 25.52
CA MET A 1 25.43 -0.17 25.23
C MET A 1 25.25 0.67 23.97
N THR A 2 24.67 0.14 22.89
CA THR A 2 24.54 0.89 21.63
C THR A 2 23.52 2.03 21.78
N SER A 3 23.70 3.10 20.99
CA SER A 3 22.77 4.25 20.94
C SER A 3 21.30 3.82 20.78
N ASP A 4 21.07 2.75 20.02
CA ASP A 4 19.75 2.19 19.74
C ASP A 4 19.08 1.54 20.96
N ASN A 5 19.87 0.98 21.89
CA ASN A 5 19.35 0.37 23.12
C ASN A 5 18.89 1.45 24.12
N ILE A 6 19.58 2.59 24.14
CA ILE A 6 19.21 3.76 24.97
C ILE A 6 17.91 4.38 24.44
N GLU A 7 17.76 4.55 23.13
CA GLU A 7 16.54 5.12 22.54
C GLU A 7 15.30 4.25 22.79
N LYS A 8 15.46 2.91 22.70
CA LYS A 8 14.38 1.95 22.99
C LYS A 8 14.00 1.95 24.47
N MET A 9 14.97 2.08 25.38
CA MET A 9 14.72 2.20 26.82
C MET A 9 14.05 3.53 27.21
N ILE A 10 14.43 4.64 26.56
CA ILE A 10 13.80 5.96 26.77
C ILE A 10 12.32 5.94 26.31
N LYS A 11 12.02 5.31 25.17
CA LYS A 11 10.64 5.18 24.66
C LYS A 11 9.74 4.28 25.53
N LEU A 12 10.30 3.23 26.14
CA LEU A 12 9.56 2.35 27.06
C LEU A 12 9.33 2.98 28.44
N SER A 13 10.23 3.86 28.89
CA SER A 13 10.17 4.54 30.19
C SER A 13 9.31 5.81 30.18
N LEU A 14 9.21 6.50 29.04
CA LEU A 14 8.56 7.83 28.94
C LEU A 14 7.21 7.83 28.21
N GLY A 15 6.60 6.67 27.96
CA GLY A 15 5.28 6.56 27.35
C GLY A 15 4.19 7.18 28.24
N GLY A 16 3.96 8.49 28.10
CA GLY A 16 2.98 9.25 28.87
C GLY A 16 3.38 10.70 29.18
N TYR A 17 4.66 11.05 29.02
CA TYR A 17 5.16 12.40 29.33
C TYR A 17 5.05 13.35 28.12
N LYS A 18 4.67 14.59 28.38
CA LYS A 18 4.64 15.65 27.35
C LYS A 18 6.07 16.07 27.00
N ASN A 19 6.31 16.54 25.77
CA ASN A 19 7.64 16.93 25.29
C ASN A 19 8.40 17.91 26.22
N LYS A 20 7.68 18.80 26.91
CA LYS A 20 8.27 19.74 27.88
C LYS A 20 8.84 19.04 29.11
N GLU A 21 8.20 17.97 29.59
CA GLU A 21 8.65 17.19 30.76
C GLU A 21 9.90 16.37 30.41
N ILE A 22 9.92 15.79 29.21
CA ILE A 22 11.08 15.06 28.68
C ILE A 22 12.29 16.01 28.50
N ALA A 23 12.04 17.25 28.06
CA ALA A 23 13.07 18.28 27.90
C ALA A 23 13.77 18.60 29.22
N THR A 24 12.98 18.79 30.28
CA THR A 24 13.48 19.03 31.64
C THR A 24 14.30 17.85 32.16
N LEU A 25 13.83 16.61 31.97
CA LEU A 25 14.53 15.41 32.45
C LEU A 25 15.87 15.16 31.74
N LEU A 26 15.98 15.54 30.46
CA LEU A 26 17.18 15.35 29.66
C LEU A 26 18.09 16.61 29.62
N ASN A 27 17.73 17.67 30.35
CA ASN A 27 18.43 18.96 30.37
C ASN A 27 18.72 19.54 28.97
N ILE A 28 17.72 19.45 28.09
CA ILE A 28 17.77 19.99 26.72
C ILE A 28 16.53 20.85 26.46
N SER A 29 16.56 21.71 25.44
CA SER A 29 15.40 22.52 25.11
C SER A 29 14.26 21.68 24.51
N ALA A 30 13.01 22.07 24.79
CA ALA A 30 11.83 21.40 24.27
C ALA A 30 11.72 21.49 22.72
N ASP A 31 12.28 22.55 22.14
CA ASP A 31 12.32 22.76 20.69
C ASP A 31 13.27 21.74 20.02
N THR A 32 14.39 21.40 20.67
CA THR A 32 15.30 20.36 20.19
C THR A 32 14.63 18.99 20.18
N ILE A 33 13.82 18.66 21.18
CA ILE A 33 13.05 17.39 21.21
C ILE A 33 12.00 17.38 20.11
N SER A 34 11.22 18.45 19.98
CA SER A 34 10.17 18.56 18.97
C SER A 34 10.76 18.46 17.55
N TYR A 35 11.89 19.12 17.31
CA TYR A 35 12.65 19.02 16.06
C TYR A 35 13.15 17.60 15.80
N ASN A 36 13.73 16.93 16.80
CA ASN A 36 14.24 15.57 16.65
C ASN A 36 13.12 14.54 16.44
N LEU A 37 11.99 14.67 17.13
CA LEU A 37 10.80 13.83 16.93
C LEU A 37 10.21 14.02 15.53
N LEU A 38 10.07 15.27 15.08
CA LEU A 38 9.63 15.59 13.72
C LEU A 38 10.59 15.02 12.68
N ARG A 39 11.91 15.24 12.86
CA ARG A 39 12.97 14.72 11.98
C ARG A 39 12.98 13.20 11.94
N ASN A 40 12.77 12.54 13.08
CA ASN A 40 12.71 11.08 13.16
C ASN A 40 11.46 10.53 12.48
N ASN A 41 10.29 11.14 12.67
CA ASN A 41 9.08 10.78 11.91
C ASN A 41 9.31 10.95 10.41
N ILE A 42 9.84 12.08 9.97
CA ILE A 42 10.19 12.31 8.56
C ILE A 42 11.20 11.28 8.04
N ARG A 43 12.19 10.88 8.85
CA ARG A 43 13.19 9.85 8.48
C ARG A 43 12.59 8.45 8.39
N GLN A 44 11.70 8.07 9.30
CA GLN A 44 10.96 6.80 9.22
C GLN A 44 10.14 6.74 7.94
N HIS A 45 9.48 7.85 7.56
CA HIS A 45 8.77 7.97 6.29
C HIS A 45 9.67 8.09 5.04
N ARG A 46 10.96 8.48 5.20
CA ARG A 46 11.94 8.61 4.09
C ARG A 46 12.82 7.39 3.88
N LYS A 47 12.75 6.35 4.72
CA LYS A 47 13.33 5.03 4.38
C LYS A 47 12.47 4.39 3.27
N ARG A 48 12.60 4.90 2.05
CA ARG A 48 12.39 4.08 0.85
C ARG A 48 13.51 3.04 0.85
N GLY A 49 13.31 1.97 1.61
CA GLY A 49 14.10 0.76 1.42
C GLY A 49 14.03 0.37 -0.05
N SER A 50 15.12 -0.19 -0.59
CA SER A 50 15.10 -0.78 -1.93
C SER A 50 13.85 -1.66 -2.03
N ILE A 51 12.91 -1.29 -2.90
CA ILE A 51 11.66 -2.03 -3.08
C ILE A 51 12.07 -3.39 -3.62
N LYS A 52 12.09 -4.40 -2.75
CA LYS A 52 12.56 -5.76 -3.08
C LYS A 52 11.79 -6.34 -4.26
N ASN A 53 10.51 -5.96 -4.41
CA ASN A 53 9.61 -6.42 -5.46
C ASN A 53 9.18 -5.29 -6.39
N LYS A 54 10.10 -4.73 -7.19
CA LYS A 54 9.79 -3.64 -8.16
C LYS A 54 8.54 -3.92 -9.01
N LYS A 55 8.38 -5.16 -9.49
CA LYS A 55 7.19 -5.58 -10.26
C LYS A 55 5.88 -5.47 -9.46
N LEU A 56 5.89 -5.86 -8.18
CA LEU A 56 4.70 -5.80 -7.32
C LEU A 56 4.31 -4.35 -7.04
N TYR A 57 5.31 -3.49 -6.83
CA TYR A 57 5.10 -2.05 -6.71
C TYR A 57 4.56 -1.44 -7.99
N ASP A 58 5.05 -1.85 -9.16
CA ASP A 58 4.49 -1.44 -10.44
C ASP A 58 3.01 -1.87 -10.55
N VAL A 59 2.65 -3.09 -10.14
CA VAL A 59 1.24 -3.54 -10.10
C VAL A 59 0.38 -2.63 -9.22
N TRP A 60 0.83 -2.31 -8.01
CA TRP A 60 0.13 -1.41 -7.09
C TRP A 60 -0.02 0.00 -7.68
N ARG A 61 1.05 0.54 -8.27
CA ARG A 61 1.03 1.84 -8.94
C ARG A 61 0.04 1.84 -10.11
N GLU A 62 0.10 0.84 -10.99
CA GLU A 62 -0.80 0.72 -12.14
C GLU A 62 -2.26 0.51 -11.73
N MET A 63 -2.52 -0.22 -10.64
CA MET A 63 -3.85 -0.32 -10.03
C MET A 63 -4.40 1.08 -9.69
N LYS A 64 -3.61 1.92 -9.02
CA LYS A 64 -4.01 3.30 -8.70
C LYS A 64 -4.18 4.16 -9.96
N GLN A 65 -3.29 4.04 -10.94
CA GLN A 65 -3.40 4.79 -12.21
C GLN A 65 -4.70 4.46 -12.93
N ARG A 66 -5.11 3.18 -12.98
CA ARG A 66 -6.37 2.75 -13.58
C ARG A 66 -7.59 3.38 -12.89
N CYS A 67 -7.60 3.45 -11.56
CA CYS A 67 -8.74 3.94 -10.80
C CYS A 67 -8.84 5.47 -10.72
N PHE A 68 -7.71 6.19 -10.64
CA PHE A 68 -7.74 7.61 -10.26
C PHE A 68 -7.17 8.58 -11.30
N ASN A 69 -6.40 8.11 -12.28
CA ASN A 69 -5.84 8.98 -13.31
C ASN A 69 -6.75 9.02 -14.55
N LYS A 70 -7.50 10.12 -14.72
CA LYS A 70 -8.39 10.36 -15.87
C LYS A 70 -7.70 10.28 -17.23
N ASN A 71 -6.40 10.55 -17.30
CA ASN A 71 -5.61 10.49 -18.54
C ASN A 71 -5.08 9.08 -18.83
N HIS A 72 -5.26 8.13 -17.92
CA HIS A 72 -4.78 6.76 -18.12
C HIS A 72 -5.67 6.05 -19.15
N LYS A 73 -5.06 5.36 -20.12
CA LYS A 73 -5.78 4.67 -21.23
C LYS A 73 -6.89 3.73 -20.78
N SER A 74 -6.72 3.12 -19.62
CA SER A 74 -7.69 2.17 -19.06
C SER A 74 -8.71 2.83 -18.13
N TYR A 75 -8.60 4.12 -17.81
CA TYR A 75 -9.47 4.79 -16.83
C TYR A 75 -10.97 4.60 -17.12
N LYS A 76 -11.35 4.63 -18.40
CA LYS A 76 -12.73 4.38 -18.86
C LYS A 76 -13.32 3.03 -18.44
N TYR A 77 -12.48 2.04 -18.15
CA TYR A 77 -12.91 0.71 -17.70
C TYR A 77 -12.87 0.54 -16.18
N TYR A 78 -12.27 1.49 -15.46
CA TYR A 78 -12.06 1.43 -14.01
C TYR A 78 -12.62 2.69 -13.35
N GLY A 79 -11.83 3.76 -13.25
CA GLY A 79 -12.24 4.98 -12.55
C GLY A 79 -13.52 5.62 -13.08
N ALA A 80 -13.78 5.58 -14.40
CA ALA A 80 -15.04 6.09 -14.96
C ALA A 80 -16.28 5.26 -14.57
N LYS A 81 -16.07 4.02 -14.10
CA LYS A 81 -17.10 3.13 -13.56
C LYS A 81 -17.14 3.14 -12.03
N ASN A 82 -16.48 4.10 -11.38
CA ASN A 82 -16.35 4.21 -9.93
C ASN A 82 -15.65 3.03 -9.24
N ILE A 83 -14.84 2.24 -9.98
CA ILE A 83 -14.01 1.20 -9.38
C ILE A 83 -12.86 1.84 -8.61
N LYS A 84 -12.70 1.47 -7.34
CA LYS A 84 -11.74 2.03 -6.40
C LYS A 84 -10.74 0.97 -5.92
N VAL A 85 -9.81 1.44 -5.08
CA VAL A 85 -8.88 0.63 -4.31
C VAL A 85 -9.26 0.84 -2.84
N CYS A 86 -9.30 -0.23 -2.05
CA CYS A 86 -9.64 -0.16 -0.63
C CYS A 86 -8.66 0.74 0.15
N ASP A 87 -9.13 1.28 1.28
CA ASP A 87 -8.41 2.29 2.06
C ASP A 87 -7.11 1.75 2.65
N GLU A 88 -7.05 0.44 2.93
CA GLU A 88 -5.86 -0.24 3.43
C GLU A 88 -4.73 -0.24 2.40
N TRP A 89 -5.04 -0.22 1.10
CA TRP A 89 -4.03 -0.33 0.04
C TRP A 89 -3.74 1.00 -0.63
N ILE A 90 -4.70 1.91 -0.72
CA ILE A 90 -4.58 3.13 -1.54
C ILE A 90 -3.36 3.98 -1.15
N ASN A 91 -3.06 4.08 0.13
CA ASN A 91 -1.98 4.91 0.65
C ASN A 91 -0.87 4.11 1.35
N ASP A 92 -0.98 2.79 1.43
CA ASP A 92 0.03 1.93 2.06
C ASP A 92 0.41 0.74 1.17
N TYR A 93 1.57 0.86 0.53
CA TYR A 93 2.16 -0.23 -0.25
C TYR A 93 2.52 -1.43 0.62
N THR A 94 2.88 -1.23 1.90
CA THR A 94 3.28 -2.33 2.79
C THR A 94 2.11 -3.26 3.06
N SER A 95 0.93 -2.70 3.32
CA SER A 95 -0.31 -3.48 3.48
C SER A 95 -0.67 -4.27 2.22
N PHE A 96 -0.56 -3.66 1.04
CA PHE A 96 -0.75 -4.35 -0.23
C PHE A 96 0.29 -5.46 -0.46
N GLU A 97 1.57 -5.20 -0.19
CA GLU A 97 2.65 -6.16 -0.35
C GLU A 97 2.48 -7.37 0.57
N ASN A 98 2.13 -7.13 1.84
CA ASN A 98 1.87 -8.20 2.81
C ASN A 98 0.72 -9.10 2.35
N TRP A 99 -0.41 -8.50 1.93
CA TRP A 99 -1.53 -9.26 1.38
C TRP A 99 -1.11 -10.04 0.14
N ALA A 100 -0.38 -9.41 -0.78
CA ALA A 100 0.04 -10.05 -2.03
C ALA A 100 0.89 -11.30 -1.77
N LEU A 101 1.89 -11.19 -0.89
CA LEU A 101 2.79 -12.30 -0.54
C LEU A 101 2.03 -13.42 0.19
N GLN A 102 1.11 -13.09 1.10
CA GLN A 102 0.28 -14.06 1.81
C GLN A 102 -0.72 -14.78 0.88
N ASN A 103 -1.15 -14.12 -0.20
CA ASN A 103 -2.12 -14.65 -1.17
C ASN A 103 -1.45 -15.23 -2.43
N GLY A 104 -0.18 -15.61 -2.35
CA GLY A 104 0.48 -16.41 -3.39
C GLY A 104 1.02 -15.63 -4.58
N TYR A 105 1.27 -14.32 -4.43
CA TYR A 105 1.92 -13.53 -5.47
C TYR A 105 3.20 -14.21 -5.99
N LYS A 106 3.31 -14.24 -7.31
CA LYS A 106 4.54 -14.58 -8.03
C LYS A 106 4.72 -13.54 -9.14
N ASN A 107 5.98 -13.27 -9.47
CA ASN A 107 6.39 -12.33 -10.52
C ASN A 107 5.94 -12.69 -11.95
N THR A 108 5.33 -13.86 -12.13
CA THR A 108 4.71 -14.35 -13.37
C THR A 108 3.18 -14.18 -13.39
N LEU A 109 2.58 -13.75 -12.29
CA LEU A 109 1.13 -13.58 -12.14
C LEU A 109 0.72 -12.12 -12.33
N THR A 110 -0.57 -11.93 -12.62
CA THR A 110 -1.23 -10.65 -12.77
C THR A 110 -2.36 -10.52 -11.75
N ILE A 111 -2.59 -9.32 -11.24
CA ILE A 111 -3.73 -9.04 -10.36
C ILE A 111 -5.01 -9.01 -11.18
N ASP A 112 -5.99 -9.79 -10.75
CA ASP A 112 -7.34 -9.84 -11.32
C ASP A 112 -8.38 -9.54 -10.22
N ARG A 113 -9.56 -9.08 -10.65
CA ARG A 113 -10.72 -8.91 -9.77
C ARG A 113 -11.69 -10.06 -9.99
N ILE A 114 -12.10 -10.78 -8.94
CA ILE A 114 -12.99 -11.94 -9.02
C ILE A 114 -14.31 -11.51 -9.67
N ALA A 115 -14.97 -10.51 -9.09
CA ALA A 115 -16.06 -9.75 -9.66
C ALA A 115 -15.48 -8.53 -10.43
N ASN A 116 -15.68 -8.53 -11.75
CA ASN A 116 -15.09 -7.54 -12.67
C ASN A 116 -15.60 -6.10 -12.46
N ASP A 117 -16.77 -5.96 -11.85
CA ASP A 117 -17.44 -4.70 -11.50
C ASP A 117 -17.13 -4.23 -10.07
N GLY A 118 -16.61 -5.09 -9.19
CA GLY A 118 -16.22 -4.74 -7.83
C GLY A 118 -14.87 -4.04 -7.71
N ASP A 119 -14.53 -3.58 -6.51
CA ASP A 119 -13.31 -2.81 -6.22
C ASP A 119 -12.05 -3.68 -6.13
N TYR A 120 -10.88 -3.03 -6.10
CA TYR A 120 -9.66 -3.69 -5.63
C TYR A 120 -9.64 -3.74 -4.11
N GLU A 121 -10.01 -4.89 -3.57
CA GLU A 121 -10.09 -5.18 -2.15
C GLU A 121 -9.64 -6.62 -1.87
N LEU A 122 -9.41 -6.93 -0.59
CA LEU A 122 -8.87 -8.22 -0.15
C LEU A 122 -9.73 -9.41 -0.62
N SER A 123 -11.05 -9.27 -0.56
CA SER A 123 -12.06 -10.29 -0.93
C SER A 123 -12.26 -10.43 -2.43
N ASN A 124 -11.96 -9.39 -3.20
CA ASN A 124 -12.26 -9.35 -4.62
C ASN A 124 -11.01 -9.45 -5.49
N CYS A 125 -9.79 -9.52 -4.93
CA CYS A 125 -8.57 -9.66 -5.71
C CYS A 125 -8.02 -11.08 -5.68
N GLN A 126 -7.44 -11.49 -6.79
CA GLN A 126 -6.74 -12.77 -6.91
C GLN A 126 -5.52 -12.63 -7.83
N TRP A 127 -4.57 -13.54 -7.68
CA TRP A 127 -3.42 -13.66 -8.57
C TRP A 127 -3.65 -14.78 -9.58
N ILE A 128 -3.68 -14.42 -10.85
CA ILE A 128 -3.88 -15.39 -11.95
C ILE A 128 -2.80 -15.21 -13.00
N THR A 129 -2.63 -16.22 -13.84
CA THR A 129 -1.78 -16.13 -15.03
C THR A 129 -2.41 -15.25 -16.09
N GLN A 130 -1.58 -14.68 -16.96
CA GLN A 130 -2.06 -13.91 -18.10
C GLN A 130 -3.00 -14.73 -19.03
N ARG A 131 -2.73 -16.04 -19.16
CA ARG A 131 -3.59 -16.96 -19.93
C ARG A 131 -4.98 -17.06 -19.30
N GLU A 132 -5.07 -17.23 -17.98
CA GLU A 132 -6.36 -17.29 -17.28
C GLU A 132 -7.14 -15.99 -17.41
N GLN A 133 -6.44 -14.84 -17.36
CA GLN A 133 -7.08 -13.54 -17.51
C GLN A 133 -7.73 -13.37 -18.89
N ILE A 134 -7.05 -13.77 -19.96
CA ILE A 134 -7.59 -13.74 -21.32
C ILE A 134 -8.84 -14.62 -21.42
N LEU A 135 -8.76 -15.87 -20.94
CA LEU A 135 -9.90 -16.79 -20.97
C LEU A 135 -11.11 -16.28 -20.17
N LYS A 136 -10.88 -15.54 -19.08
CA LYS A 136 -11.95 -14.92 -18.29
C LYS A 136 -12.67 -13.80 -19.05
N GLN A 137 -11.94 -13.02 -19.86
CA GLN A 137 -12.51 -11.98 -20.71
C GLN A 137 -13.34 -12.57 -21.85
N ASP A 138 -12.85 -13.63 -22.49
CA ASP A 138 -13.55 -14.29 -23.58
C ASP A 138 -14.91 -14.85 -23.12
N ARG A 139 -14.96 -15.55 -21.99
CA ARG A 139 -16.21 -16.09 -21.44
C ARG A 139 -17.26 -15.03 -21.16
N PHE A 140 -16.85 -13.83 -20.76
CA PHE A 140 -17.76 -12.70 -20.55
C PHE A 140 -18.36 -12.22 -21.87
N SER A 141 -17.55 -12.19 -22.94
CA SER A 141 -18.01 -11.79 -24.27
C SER A 141 -19.05 -12.75 -24.87
N TYR A 142 -18.94 -14.06 -24.60
CA TYR A 142 -19.93 -15.05 -25.04
C TYR A 142 -21.25 -14.90 -24.28
N ARG A 143 -21.22 -14.78 -22.95
CA ARG A 143 -22.44 -14.60 -22.13
C ARG A 143 -23.27 -13.38 -22.52
N LEU A 144 -22.65 -12.30 -22.98
CA LEU A 144 -23.39 -11.11 -23.43
C LEU A 144 -24.05 -11.28 -24.81
N LYS A 145 -23.60 -12.23 -25.63
CA LYS A 145 -24.23 -12.56 -26.92
C LYS A 145 -25.46 -13.46 -26.74
N ASP A 146 -25.43 -14.35 -25.75
CA ASP A 146 -26.52 -15.29 -25.47
C ASP A 146 -27.70 -14.66 -24.73
N ASN A 147 -27.55 -13.42 -24.23
CA ASN A 147 -28.59 -12.64 -23.53
C ASN A 147 -29.17 -11.50 -24.39
N LYS A 148 -29.07 -11.59 -25.72
CA LYS A 148 -29.64 -10.62 -26.67
C LYS A 148 -30.66 -11.26 -27.59
#